data_AF-A0A443YUY6-F1
#
_entry.id   AF-A0A443YUY6-F1
#
_cell.length_a   1.000
_cell.length_b   1.000
_cell.length_c   1.000
_cell.angle_alpha   90.00
_cell.angle_beta   90.00
_cell.angle_gamma   90.00
#
_symmetry.space_group_name_H-M   'P 1'
#
loop_
_entity.id
_entity.type
_entity.pdbx_description
1 polymer ?
#
loop_
_entity_poly.entity_id
_entity_poly.type
_entity_poly.pdbx_seq_one_letter_code
_entity_poly.pdbx_strand_id
1 'polypeptide(L)'
;MKMMTSLRERAKFCLMLTLFIAVLASCSKKNDPVPENPGKPTNPTELSTAKEITNISILKSKNANISGDGYFYKSTTKIYITIPLNSNLTNVKVNFALSNKATIKVDGVTLVNNAGNLDLSKTLTAVVTAENGATSTYTILAQVGIKEIDAMIYPFIEKYNIPAASYAIGKNSIEDLVYKNAAGFADVDAKERARSDYEFRLASMTKQHTSIAIMTLIQQGKIGLHDLVFGPTGILKASFPTVGPKSAKVTVKHLLEHTAGYSGDPMFTSSAGTTLDQKIQTMLNSAQNEPGTVYYYYNLGYGVLGKIIEVVSGKEYGAYLKEIYAPAGIVVNLTSSSPTARRAKEVICYPQGSSTAYGNNVEVYKAAGGVSINTDNLFKVLYSVDGGTIKPDIINAATRTLMFTKSPVANYTLGWRTGHSLFEGFYHGGNLIGTATFWIYGTEYSAAILLNSRSGEDGFDTDLIVLTNNVMKKAKELNL
;
A
#
# COMPACT_ATOMS: atom_id res chain seq x y z
N MET A 1 31.29 -50.49 18.33
CA MET A 1 31.55 -51.26 17.09
C MET A 1 30.85 -50.51 15.96
N LYS A 2 31.46 -49.71 15.08
CA LYS A 2 32.85 -49.44 14.67
C LYS A 2 33.04 -47.92 14.38
N MET A 3 34.18 -47.40 14.86
CA MET A 3 35.14 -46.40 14.30
C MET A 3 34.63 -45.15 13.52
N MET A 4 34.94 -43.91 13.96
CA MET A 4 36.23 -43.14 13.85
C MET A 4 36.62 -42.89 12.37
N THR A 5 37.03 -41.72 11.86
CA THR A 5 37.69 -40.52 12.42
C THR A 5 37.77 -39.39 11.36
N SER A 6 38.22 -38.22 11.82
CA SER A 6 38.34 -36.86 11.27
C SER A 6 39.29 -36.55 10.08
N LEU A 7 39.26 -35.26 9.68
CA LEU A 7 40.35 -34.31 9.27
C LEU A 7 40.12 -33.70 7.87
N ARG A 8 39.80 -32.39 7.74
CA ARG A 8 40.68 -31.19 7.78
C ARG A 8 41.91 -31.25 6.86
N GLU A 9 41.94 -30.28 5.93
CA GLU A 9 43.04 -29.78 5.10
C GLU A 9 43.64 -30.68 4.00
N ARG A 10 43.63 -30.17 2.76
CA ARG A 10 44.80 -30.18 1.86
C ARG A 10 44.66 -29.18 0.72
N ALA A 11 45.75 -28.46 0.50
CA ALA A 11 45.93 -27.34 -0.39
C ALA A 11 46.83 -27.72 -1.58
N LYS A 12 46.78 -26.88 -2.62
CA LYS A 12 47.82 -26.52 -3.60
C LYS A 12 48.34 -27.58 -4.59
N PHE A 13 48.27 -27.20 -5.87
CA PHE A 13 49.02 -27.72 -7.02
C PHE A 13 49.11 -26.58 -8.05
N CYS A 14 50.16 -26.31 -8.83
CA CYS A 14 51.61 -26.33 -8.64
C CYS A 14 52.15 -25.39 -9.76
N LEU A 15 53.12 -24.52 -9.45
CA LEU A 15 53.79 -23.62 -10.39
C LEU A 15 55.11 -24.29 -10.81
N MET A 16 55.48 -24.26 -12.09
CA MET A 16 56.86 -24.55 -12.51
C MET A 16 57.33 -23.49 -13.51
N LEU A 17 58.36 -22.77 -13.08
CA LEU A 17 59.16 -21.82 -13.84
C LEU A 17 60.55 -22.46 -14.00
N THR A 18 61.12 -22.45 -15.20
CA THR A 18 62.57 -22.55 -15.37
C THR A 18 63.06 -21.55 -16.42
N LEU A 19 64.15 -20.91 -16.00
CA LEU A 19 64.87 -19.78 -16.58
C LEU A 19 65.99 -20.32 -17.49
N PHE A 20 66.30 -19.64 -18.60
CA PHE A 20 67.64 -19.68 -19.20
C PHE A 20 68.02 -18.31 -19.77
N ILE A 21 69.26 -17.92 -19.50
CA ILE A 21 69.89 -16.61 -19.71
C ILE A 21 70.68 -16.61 -21.03
N ALA A 22 70.69 -15.48 -21.76
CA ALA A 22 71.85 -15.05 -22.54
C ALA A 22 71.83 -13.52 -22.78
N VAL A 23 72.91 -12.88 -22.34
CA VAL A 23 73.30 -11.48 -22.64
C VAL A 23 74.08 -11.47 -23.95
N LEU A 24 73.91 -10.43 -24.79
CA LEU A 24 75.01 -9.78 -25.52
C LEU A 24 74.53 -8.45 -26.15
N ALA A 25 75.25 -7.38 -25.85
CA ALA A 25 75.21 -6.12 -26.57
C ALA A 25 76.09 -6.22 -27.84
N SER A 26 75.67 -5.62 -28.95
CA SER A 26 76.59 -5.17 -30.01
C SER A 26 75.95 -4.10 -30.90
N CYS A 27 76.81 -3.19 -31.36
CA CYS A 27 76.55 -1.90 -31.95
C CYS A 27 76.00 -1.92 -33.39
N SER A 28 75.32 -0.81 -33.71
CA SER A 28 75.30 -0.06 -34.98
C SER A 28 75.11 -0.80 -36.31
N LYS A 29 73.98 -0.50 -36.98
CA LYS A 29 73.97 -0.25 -38.43
C LYS A 29 72.85 0.73 -38.83
N LYS A 30 73.17 1.48 -39.89
CA LYS A 30 72.57 2.71 -40.39
C LYS A 30 71.11 2.58 -40.84
N ASN A 31 70.44 3.73 -40.78
CA ASN A 31 69.15 4.09 -41.38
C ASN A 31 68.90 3.48 -42.77
N ASP A 32 67.87 2.65 -42.87
CA ASP A 32 67.07 2.48 -44.08
C ASP A 32 65.73 3.20 -43.86
N PRO A 33 65.23 3.99 -44.83
CA PRO A 33 63.93 4.64 -44.70
C PRO A 33 62.83 3.57 -44.74
N VAL A 34 62.12 3.41 -43.63
CA VAL A 34 60.89 2.61 -43.58
C VAL A 34 59.84 3.35 -44.41
N PRO A 35 59.19 2.70 -45.39
CA PRO A 35 58.11 3.31 -46.16
C PRO A 35 56.96 3.70 -45.22
N GLU A 36 56.43 4.91 -45.39
CA GLU A 36 55.26 5.39 -44.67
C GLU A 36 54.14 4.35 -44.79
N ASN A 37 53.73 3.83 -43.63
CA ASN A 37 52.60 2.94 -43.51
C ASN A 37 51.35 3.74 -43.96
N PRO A 38 50.56 3.29 -44.96
CA PRO A 38 49.33 3.98 -45.33
C PRO A 38 48.44 4.03 -44.08
N GLY A 39 47.93 5.24 -43.78
CA GLY A 39 47.21 5.54 -42.56
C GLY A 39 46.25 4.41 -42.15
N LYS A 40 46.43 3.94 -40.92
CA LYS A 40 45.51 3.00 -40.26
C LYS A 40 44.08 3.50 -40.50
N PRO A 41 43.15 2.71 -41.05
CA PRO A 41 41.78 3.15 -41.21
C PRO A 41 41.29 3.60 -39.83
N THR A 42 40.81 4.84 -39.75
CA THR A 42 40.16 5.36 -38.55
C THR A 42 39.09 4.36 -38.17
N ASN A 43 39.20 3.73 -36.99
CA ASN A 43 38.13 2.91 -36.44
C ASN A 43 36.82 3.70 -36.63
N PRO A 44 35.75 3.11 -37.19
CA PRO A 44 34.47 3.80 -37.27
C PRO A 44 34.15 4.31 -35.87
N THR A 45 33.90 5.62 -35.76
CA THR A 45 33.62 6.26 -34.48
C THR A 45 32.48 5.50 -33.82
N GLU A 46 32.73 4.90 -32.67
CA GLU A 46 31.75 4.05 -31.99
C GLU A 46 30.51 4.90 -31.68
N LEU A 47 29.37 4.54 -32.28
CA LEU A 47 28.12 5.28 -32.09
C LEU A 47 27.68 5.18 -30.63
N SER A 48 27.24 6.29 -30.05
CA SER A 48 26.81 6.31 -28.64
C SER A 48 25.64 5.35 -28.41
N THR A 49 25.71 4.62 -27.30
CA THR A 49 24.64 3.69 -26.84
C THR A 49 23.77 4.30 -25.74
N ALA A 50 24.06 5.55 -25.33
CA ALA A 50 23.40 6.24 -24.24
C ALA A 50 22.00 6.73 -24.66
N LYS A 51 21.00 6.41 -23.84
CA LYS A 51 19.57 6.53 -24.17
C LYS A 51 18.73 6.97 -22.96
N GLU A 52 19.33 7.78 -22.10
CA GLU A 52 18.68 8.24 -20.87
C GLU A 52 18.04 9.62 -21.04
N ILE A 53 16.87 9.80 -20.41
CA ILE A 53 16.37 11.13 -20.04
C ILE A 53 17.16 11.58 -18.80
N THR A 54 17.95 12.65 -18.92
CA THR A 54 18.80 13.16 -17.84
C THR A 54 18.11 14.26 -17.02
N ASN A 55 17.19 15.01 -17.63
CA ASN A 55 16.38 16.01 -16.95
C ASN A 55 15.04 16.23 -17.67
N ILE A 56 14.04 16.71 -16.93
CA ILE A 56 12.76 17.16 -17.48
C ILE A 56 12.47 18.55 -16.89
N SER A 57 12.15 19.51 -17.76
CA SER A 57 11.84 20.87 -17.35
C SER A 57 10.44 21.24 -17.81
N ILE A 58 9.61 21.66 -16.85
CA ILE A 58 8.24 22.14 -17.05
C ILE A 58 8.14 23.47 -16.33
N LEU A 59 8.42 24.57 -17.04
CA LEU A 59 8.52 25.89 -16.43
C LEU A 59 7.21 26.65 -16.59
N LYS A 60 6.75 27.29 -15.51
CA LYS A 60 5.61 28.21 -15.51
C LYS A 60 5.79 29.33 -16.54
N SER A 61 7.00 29.86 -16.67
CA SER A 61 7.33 30.91 -17.64
C SER A 61 7.13 30.51 -19.10
N LYS A 62 6.99 29.20 -19.39
CA LYS A 62 6.73 28.64 -20.72
C LYS A 62 5.31 28.07 -20.86
N ASN A 63 4.53 28.09 -19.79
CA ASN A 63 3.23 27.44 -19.68
C ASN A 63 2.22 28.37 -18.99
N ALA A 64 1.35 29.02 -19.77
CA ALA A 64 0.33 29.91 -19.23
C ALA A 64 -0.72 29.16 -18.38
N ASN A 65 -0.97 27.89 -18.71
CA ASN A 65 -2.00 27.00 -18.18
C ASN A 65 -1.62 26.25 -16.88
N ILE A 66 -0.40 26.41 -16.37
CA ILE A 66 0.02 25.84 -15.08
C ILE A 66 0.22 26.96 -14.05
N SER A 67 0.17 26.67 -12.76
CA SER A 67 0.26 27.67 -11.67
C SER A 67 1.67 27.80 -11.08
N GLY A 68 2.59 26.88 -11.40
CA GLY A 68 3.99 26.92 -10.99
C GLY A 68 4.83 25.91 -11.77
N ASP A 69 6.13 25.84 -11.48
CA ASP A 69 7.03 24.89 -12.14
C ASP A 69 6.68 23.44 -11.76
N GLY A 70 6.72 22.54 -12.74
CA GLY A 70 6.49 21.12 -12.53
C GLY A 70 7.67 20.41 -11.89
N TYR A 71 7.37 19.44 -11.05
CA TYR A 71 8.34 18.50 -10.48
C TYR A 71 8.28 17.17 -11.23
N PHE A 72 9.41 16.46 -11.32
CA PHE A 72 9.44 15.09 -11.81
C PHE A 72 10.26 14.17 -10.89
N TYR A 73 9.88 12.90 -10.89
CA TYR A 73 10.66 11.79 -10.36
C TYR A 73 10.80 10.73 -11.46
N LYS A 74 12.04 10.33 -11.77
CA LYS A 74 12.35 9.34 -12.81
C LYS A 74 12.79 8.03 -12.15
N SER A 75 12.09 6.93 -12.45
CA SER A 75 12.54 5.57 -12.17
C SER A 75 13.12 4.92 -13.43
N THR A 76 13.46 3.63 -13.37
CA THR A 76 14.00 2.89 -14.51
C THR A 76 13.07 2.86 -15.71
N THR A 77 11.75 2.78 -15.48
CA THR A 77 10.74 2.60 -16.56
C THR A 77 9.59 3.60 -16.50
N LYS A 78 9.53 4.47 -15.49
CA LYS A 78 8.46 5.45 -15.31
C LYS A 78 8.99 6.83 -15.01
N ILE A 79 8.21 7.83 -15.39
CA ILE A 79 8.40 9.23 -15.03
C ILE A 79 7.11 9.68 -14.36
N TYR A 80 7.21 10.10 -13.12
CA TYR A 80 6.13 10.71 -12.37
C TYR A 80 6.30 12.23 -12.44
N ILE A 81 5.21 12.95 -12.69
CA ILE A 81 5.20 14.41 -12.79
C ILE A 81 4.13 14.95 -11.84
N THR A 82 4.52 15.88 -10.97
CA THR A 82 3.59 16.70 -10.20
C THR A 82 3.59 18.10 -10.78
N ILE A 83 2.45 18.52 -11.32
CA ILE A 83 2.22 19.93 -11.66
C ILE A 83 1.48 20.57 -10.47
N PRO A 84 1.83 21.80 -10.05
CA PRO A 84 1.17 22.42 -8.89
C PRO A 84 -0.37 22.49 -9.03
N LEU A 85 -1.07 22.45 -7.89
CA LEU A 85 -2.54 22.58 -7.82
C LEU A 85 -3.07 23.77 -8.63
N ASN A 86 -4.32 23.68 -9.08
CA ASN A 86 -4.97 24.69 -9.94
C ASN A 86 -4.32 24.85 -11.34
N SER A 87 -3.60 23.83 -11.81
CA SER A 87 -3.05 23.77 -13.16
C SER A 87 -3.91 22.91 -14.11
N ASN A 88 -3.72 23.10 -15.42
CA ASN A 88 -4.28 22.24 -16.46
C ASN A 88 -3.19 21.36 -17.08
N LEU A 89 -3.43 20.04 -17.16
CA LEU A 89 -2.48 19.06 -17.68
C LEU A 89 -2.49 18.92 -19.21
N THR A 90 -3.44 19.54 -19.91
CA THR A 90 -3.51 19.52 -21.37
C THR A 90 -2.62 20.61 -21.96
N ASN A 91 -1.98 20.33 -23.10
CA ASN A 91 -1.14 21.29 -23.83
C ASN A 91 -0.01 21.89 -22.98
N VAL A 92 0.65 21.08 -22.14
CA VAL A 92 1.77 21.50 -21.30
C VAL A 92 3.07 21.35 -22.08
N LYS A 93 3.80 22.43 -22.25
CA LYS A 93 5.15 22.43 -22.82
C LYS A 93 6.15 21.78 -21.87
N VAL A 94 6.70 20.65 -22.31
CA VAL A 94 7.71 19.86 -21.62
C VAL A 94 9.00 19.88 -22.43
N ASN A 95 10.13 20.08 -21.75
CA ASN A 95 11.46 20.03 -22.35
C ASN A 95 12.27 18.90 -21.71
N PHE A 96 12.80 17.99 -22.53
CA PHE A 96 13.63 16.87 -22.10
C PHE A 96 15.10 17.15 -22.38
N ALA A 97 15.95 16.97 -21.38
CA ALA A 97 17.38 16.80 -21.60
C ALA A 97 17.68 15.31 -21.74
N LEU A 98 18.43 14.95 -22.78
CA LEU A 98 18.76 13.57 -23.11
C LEU A 98 20.26 13.32 -23.01
N SER A 99 20.65 12.06 -23.03
CA SER A 99 22.03 11.66 -23.31
C SER A 99 22.52 12.22 -24.65
N ASN A 100 23.83 12.41 -24.78
CA ASN A 100 24.42 12.99 -25.98
C ASN A 100 23.96 12.26 -27.26
N LYS A 101 23.54 13.03 -28.27
CA LYS A 101 23.02 12.56 -29.57
C LYS A 101 21.77 11.68 -29.54
N ALA A 102 21.17 11.45 -28.37
CA ALA A 102 19.91 10.73 -28.29
C ALA A 102 18.75 11.60 -28.78
N THR A 103 17.69 10.94 -29.27
CA THR A 103 16.43 11.58 -29.69
C THR A 103 15.28 11.00 -28.89
N ILE A 104 14.16 11.72 -28.82
CA ILE A 104 12.97 11.28 -28.08
C ILE A 104 11.72 11.33 -28.96
N LYS A 105 10.90 10.29 -28.86
CA LYS A 105 9.52 10.25 -29.30
C LYS A 105 8.60 10.19 -28.09
N VAL A 106 7.51 10.97 -28.09
CA VAL A 106 6.43 10.84 -27.11
C VAL A 106 5.15 10.49 -27.85
N ASP A 107 4.53 9.36 -27.49
CA ASP A 107 3.38 8.77 -28.18
C ASP A 107 3.57 8.67 -29.70
N GLY A 108 4.77 8.24 -30.10
CA GLY A 108 5.14 8.05 -31.50
C GLY A 108 5.58 9.33 -32.23
N VAL A 109 5.39 10.51 -31.63
CA VAL A 109 5.76 11.80 -32.24
C VAL A 109 7.19 12.18 -31.83
N THR A 110 8.07 12.35 -32.81
CA THR A 110 9.44 12.88 -32.59
C THR A 110 9.39 14.33 -32.13
N LEU A 111 10.03 14.65 -31.01
CA LEU A 111 10.09 16.03 -30.52
C LEU A 111 11.25 16.80 -31.15
N VAL A 112 10.97 18.00 -31.65
CA VAL A 112 11.99 18.93 -32.16
C VAL A 112 12.69 19.59 -30.98
N ASN A 113 14.03 19.61 -30.99
CA ASN A 113 14.85 20.11 -29.88
C ASN A 113 14.49 19.48 -28.52
N ASN A 114 14.02 18.22 -28.54
CA ASN A 114 13.57 17.48 -27.36
C ASN A 114 12.49 18.19 -26.52
N ALA A 115 11.67 19.05 -27.15
CA ALA A 115 10.59 19.77 -26.49
C ALA A 115 9.26 19.65 -27.27
N GLY A 116 8.14 19.67 -26.55
CA GLY A 116 6.82 19.60 -27.16
C GLY A 116 5.69 19.96 -26.19
N ASN A 117 4.53 20.30 -26.74
CA ASN A 117 3.31 20.43 -25.94
C ASN A 117 2.64 19.06 -25.82
N LEU A 118 2.46 18.59 -24.58
CA LEU A 118 1.97 17.26 -24.26
C LEU A 118 0.61 17.34 -23.54
N ASP A 119 -0.23 16.33 -23.73
CA ASP A 119 -1.43 16.12 -22.94
C ASP A 119 -1.11 15.20 -21.75
N LEU A 120 -0.64 15.79 -20.65
CA LEU A 120 -0.20 15.08 -19.46
C LEU A 120 -1.37 14.43 -18.69
N SER A 121 -2.63 14.72 -19.06
CA SER A 121 -3.80 14.03 -18.49
C SER A 121 -3.88 12.56 -18.88
N LYS A 122 -3.21 12.18 -19.99
CA LYS A 122 -3.11 10.81 -20.50
C LYS A 122 -1.80 10.14 -20.11
N THR A 123 -1.83 8.81 -20.01
CA THR A 123 -0.60 7.99 -19.92
C THR A 123 0.15 8.09 -21.23
N LEU A 124 1.35 8.67 -21.20
CA LEU A 124 2.20 8.84 -22.38
C LEU A 124 3.35 7.83 -22.37
N THR A 125 3.79 7.42 -23.55
CA THR A 125 4.97 6.58 -23.75
C THR A 125 6.09 7.42 -24.36
N ALA A 126 7.18 7.58 -23.63
CA ALA A 126 8.40 8.23 -24.12
C ALA A 126 9.43 7.17 -24.52
N VAL A 127 9.89 7.21 -25.77
CA VAL A 127 10.95 6.33 -26.28
C VAL A 127 12.17 7.19 -26.60
N VAL A 128 13.27 6.92 -25.91
CA VAL A 128 14.58 7.54 -26.20
C VAL A 128 15.40 6.59 -27.04
N THR A 129 15.90 7.07 -28.18
CA THR A 129 16.73 6.31 -29.11
C THR A 129 18.15 6.88 -29.09
N ALA A 130 19.13 6.02 -28.77
CA ALA A 130 20.55 6.33 -28.84
C ALA A 130 21.03 6.48 -30.31
N GLU A 131 22.22 7.03 -30.50
CA GLU A 131 22.84 7.18 -31.82
C GLU A 131 22.99 5.83 -32.55
N ASN A 132 23.31 4.75 -31.82
CA ASN A 132 23.42 3.40 -32.38
C ASN A 132 22.07 2.69 -32.62
N GLY A 133 20.94 3.35 -32.35
CA GLY A 133 19.59 2.80 -32.51
C GLY A 133 19.01 2.07 -31.29
N ALA A 134 19.78 1.87 -30.21
CA ALA A 134 19.24 1.24 -28.99
C ALA A 134 18.18 2.13 -28.31
N THR A 135 17.12 1.53 -27.77
CA THR A 135 15.99 2.27 -27.19
C THR A 135 15.76 2.02 -25.71
N SER A 136 15.32 3.05 -25.00
CA SER A 136 14.78 2.99 -23.64
C SER A 136 13.35 3.55 -23.66
N THR A 137 12.43 2.89 -22.95
CA THR A 137 11.02 3.30 -22.91
C THR A 137 10.64 3.69 -21.49
N TYR A 138 10.01 4.84 -21.36
CA TYR A 138 9.46 5.36 -20.10
C TYR A 138 7.96 5.59 -20.23
N THR A 139 7.22 5.22 -19.19
CA THR A 139 5.81 5.60 -19.06
C THR A 139 5.68 6.88 -18.25
N ILE A 140 5.09 7.92 -18.83
CA ILE A 140 4.88 9.21 -18.16
C ILE A 140 3.49 9.21 -17.48
N LEU A 141 3.52 9.42 -16.17
CA LEU A 141 2.37 9.58 -15.30
C LEU A 141 2.42 10.98 -14.69
N ALA A 142 1.38 11.77 -14.92
CA ALA A 142 1.33 13.14 -14.42
C ALA A 142 0.03 13.40 -13.67
N GLN A 143 0.11 14.23 -12.64
CA GLN A 143 -1.02 14.66 -11.83
C GLN A 143 -0.85 16.12 -11.43
N VAL A 144 -1.97 16.77 -11.09
CA VAL A 144 -1.92 18.00 -10.30
C VAL A 144 -1.78 17.64 -8.82
N GLY A 145 -0.96 18.37 -8.07
CA GLY A 145 -0.70 18.00 -6.69
C GLY A 145 0.22 18.96 -5.94
N ILE A 146 0.62 18.52 -4.75
CA ILE A 146 1.58 19.19 -3.87
C ILE A 146 2.89 18.42 -3.95
N LYS A 147 3.90 19.03 -4.59
CA LYS A 147 5.22 18.44 -4.82
C LYS A 147 5.82 17.84 -3.56
N GLU A 148 5.78 18.59 -2.46
CA GLU A 148 6.41 18.23 -1.19
C GLU A 148 5.84 16.94 -0.61
N ILE A 149 4.58 16.61 -0.93
CA ILE A 149 3.91 15.38 -0.49
C ILE A 149 4.12 14.27 -1.54
N ASP A 150 3.85 14.56 -2.80
CA ASP A 150 3.91 13.59 -3.89
C ASP A 150 5.32 13.01 -4.10
N ALA A 151 6.35 13.84 -3.93
CA ALA A 151 7.74 13.43 -4.03
C ALA A 151 8.15 12.39 -2.97
N MET A 152 7.40 12.24 -1.88
CA MET A 152 7.62 11.18 -0.89
C MET A 152 7.00 9.84 -1.33
N ILE A 153 5.92 9.88 -2.13
CA ILE A 153 5.18 8.69 -2.56
C ILE A 153 5.90 7.96 -3.69
N TYR A 154 6.40 8.69 -4.70
CA TYR A 154 6.96 8.06 -5.90
C TYR A 154 8.16 7.13 -5.63
N PRO A 155 9.15 7.52 -4.81
CA PRO A 155 10.25 6.62 -4.49
C PRO A 155 9.80 5.38 -3.73
N PHE A 156 8.81 5.50 -2.84
CA PHE A 156 8.28 4.38 -2.08
C PHE A 156 7.61 3.34 -2.98
N ILE A 157 6.71 3.77 -3.88
CA ILE A 157 6.01 2.83 -4.76
C ILE A 157 6.96 2.16 -5.76
N GLU A 158 8.02 2.85 -6.21
CA GLU A 158 9.01 2.25 -7.09
C GLU A 158 9.98 1.32 -6.35
N LYS A 159 10.45 1.70 -5.14
CA LYS A 159 11.29 0.85 -4.30
C LYS A 159 10.63 -0.50 -4.04
N TYR A 160 9.34 -0.48 -3.70
CA TYR A 160 8.60 -1.66 -3.29
C TYR A 160 7.74 -2.30 -4.38
N ASN A 161 7.90 -1.88 -5.64
CA ASN A 161 7.14 -2.38 -6.78
C ASN A 161 5.63 -2.36 -6.56
N ILE A 162 5.11 -1.26 -6.00
CA ILE A 162 3.70 -1.05 -5.73
C ILE A 162 3.04 -0.42 -6.97
N PRO A 163 2.07 -1.09 -7.62
CA PRO A 163 1.47 -0.56 -8.84
C PRO A 163 0.71 0.74 -8.65
N ALA A 164 -0.06 0.88 -7.55
CA ALA A 164 -0.77 2.09 -7.20
C ALA A 164 -0.84 2.36 -5.71
N ALA A 165 -0.87 3.66 -5.39
CA ALA A 165 -1.12 4.20 -4.07
C ALA A 165 -2.19 5.29 -4.15
N SER A 166 -3.22 5.24 -3.31
CA SER A 166 -4.06 6.40 -2.98
C SER A 166 -3.69 6.90 -1.60
N TYR A 167 -3.62 8.22 -1.43
CA TYR A 167 -3.22 8.84 -0.18
C TYR A 167 -4.00 10.12 0.05
N ALA A 168 -4.34 10.36 1.31
CA ALA A 168 -5.11 11.52 1.71
C ALA A 168 -4.71 11.99 3.10
N ILE A 169 -4.83 13.30 3.30
CA ILE A 169 -4.62 13.99 4.55
C ILE A 169 -5.84 14.85 4.84
N GLY A 170 -6.35 14.74 6.06
CA GLY A 170 -7.45 15.55 6.56
C GLY A 170 -7.03 16.38 7.75
N LYS A 171 -7.70 17.52 7.94
CA LYS A 171 -7.49 18.44 9.06
C LYS A 171 -8.69 18.35 9.99
N ASN A 172 -8.45 17.83 11.19
CA ASN A 172 -9.51 17.43 12.09
C ASN A 172 -10.36 18.63 12.55
N SER A 173 -9.78 19.82 12.69
CA SER A 173 -10.50 21.01 13.16
C SER A 173 -11.55 21.55 12.17
N ILE A 174 -11.50 21.12 10.90
CA ILE A 174 -12.49 21.49 9.88
C ILE A 174 -13.28 20.29 9.33
N GLU A 175 -12.97 19.08 9.84
CA GLU A 175 -13.61 17.82 9.43
C GLU A 175 -13.64 17.62 7.90
N ASP A 176 -12.50 17.91 7.26
CA ASP A 176 -12.37 17.81 5.80
C ASP A 176 -10.97 17.38 5.35
N LEU A 177 -10.92 16.83 4.14
CA LEU A 177 -9.68 16.54 3.43
C LEU A 177 -9.04 17.83 2.95
N VAL A 178 -7.78 18.03 3.35
CA VAL A 178 -6.96 19.15 2.86
C VAL A 178 -6.10 18.75 1.66
N TYR A 179 -5.85 17.46 1.50
CA TYR A 179 -5.17 16.93 0.32
C TYR A 179 -5.52 15.47 0.05
N LYS A 180 -5.66 15.11 -1.23
CA LYS A 180 -5.80 13.72 -1.67
C LYS A 180 -5.24 13.55 -3.07
N ASN A 181 -4.62 12.41 -3.35
CA ASN A 181 -4.18 12.06 -4.69
C ASN A 181 -4.04 10.54 -4.86
N ALA A 182 -3.68 10.11 -6.06
CA ALA A 182 -3.29 8.74 -6.33
C ALA A 182 -2.19 8.65 -7.39
N ALA A 183 -1.21 7.78 -7.17
CA ALA A 183 -0.11 7.55 -8.10
C ALA A 183 -0.15 6.12 -8.64
N GLY A 184 0.28 5.93 -9.90
CA GLY A 184 0.43 4.62 -10.52
C GLY A 184 -0.81 4.09 -11.25
N PHE A 185 -0.97 2.77 -11.27
CA PHE A 185 -1.98 2.06 -12.07
C PHE A 185 -2.95 1.26 -11.22
N ALA A 186 -4.24 1.55 -11.40
CA ALA A 186 -5.33 0.72 -10.88
C ALA A 186 -5.40 -0.64 -11.59
N ASP A 187 -5.02 -0.65 -12.87
CA ASP A 187 -4.86 -1.83 -13.72
C ASP A 187 -3.62 -1.63 -14.59
N VAL A 188 -2.58 -2.41 -14.31
CA VAL A 188 -1.27 -2.37 -14.99
C VAL A 188 -1.40 -2.78 -16.45
N ASP A 189 -2.19 -3.81 -16.75
CA ASP A 189 -2.30 -4.37 -18.11
C ASP A 189 -3.08 -3.43 -19.02
N ALA A 190 -4.18 -2.87 -18.50
CA ALA A 190 -4.96 -1.86 -19.20
C ALA A 190 -4.31 -0.46 -19.19
N LYS A 191 -3.19 -0.27 -18.47
CA LYS A 191 -2.56 1.03 -18.20
C LYS A 191 -3.55 2.07 -17.63
N GLU A 192 -4.52 1.58 -16.85
CA GLU A 192 -5.53 2.41 -16.21
C GLU A 192 -4.91 3.14 -15.01
N ARG A 193 -4.82 4.47 -15.09
CA ARG A 193 -4.28 5.28 -13.99
C ARG A 193 -5.16 5.17 -12.74
N ALA A 194 -4.51 5.01 -11.59
CA ALA A 194 -5.19 5.16 -10.32
C ALA A 194 -5.67 6.61 -10.14
N ARG A 195 -6.84 6.77 -9.51
CA ARG A 195 -7.42 8.07 -9.14
C ARG A 195 -7.79 8.05 -7.67
N SER A 196 -7.84 9.22 -7.03
CA SER A 196 -8.14 9.33 -5.59
C SER A 196 -9.55 8.86 -5.22
N ASP A 197 -10.47 8.80 -6.18
CA ASP A 197 -11.82 8.29 -5.99
C ASP A 197 -11.94 6.75 -6.15
N TYR A 198 -10.84 6.04 -6.41
CA TYR A 198 -10.82 4.58 -6.56
C TYR A 198 -10.84 3.89 -5.20
N GLU A 199 -11.56 2.79 -5.13
CA GLU A 199 -11.67 1.90 -3.98
C GLU A 199 -10.46 0.97 -3.91
N PHE A 200 -9.88 0.89 -2.71
CA PHE A 200 -8.82 -0.04 -2.37
C PHE A 200 -9.34 -0.99 -1.29
N ARG A 201 -8.85 -2.23 -1.32
CA ARG A 201 -9.08 -3.20 -0.26
C ARG A 201 -8.42 -2.72 1.02
N LEU A 202 -9.17 -2.67 2.11
CA LEU A 202 -8.65 -2.16 3.37
C LEU A 202 -7.82 -3.18 4.15
N ALA A 203 -7.95 -4.47 3.84
CA ALA A 203 -7.43 -5.53 4.70
C ALA A 203 -7.84 -5.24 6.16
N SER A 204 -6.94 -5.39 7.13
CA SER A 204 -7.30 -5.23 8.56
C SER A 204 -7.82 -3.84 8.98
N MET A 205 -7.74 -2.80 8.15
CA MET A 205 -8.49 -1.55 8.40
C MET A 205 -10.03 -1.72 8.27
N THR A 206 -10.48 -2.90 7.84
CA THR A 206 -11.89 -3.31 7.90
C THR A 206 -12.39 -3.39 9.34
N LYS A 207 -11.52 -3.70 10.31
CA LYS A 207 -11.91 -3.92 11.72
C LYS A 207 -12.55 -2.70 12.36
N GLN A 208 -12.16 -1.49 11.95
CA GLN A 208 -12.79 -0.25 12.40
C GLN A 208 -14.25 -0.18 11.96
N HIS A 209 -14.55 -0.64 10.75
CA HIS A 209 -15.91 -0.63 10.20
C HIS A 209 -16.80 -1.64 10.96
N THR A 210 -16.27 -2.82 11.25
CA THR A 210 -16.93 -3.82 12.11
C THR A 210 -17.13 -3.30 13.53
N SER A 211 -16.12 -2.63 14.10
CA SER A 211 -16.24 -2.05 15.44
C SER A 211 -17.35 -1.01 15.46
N ILE A 212 -17.34 -0.06 14.52
CA ILE A 212 -18.37 0.98 14.38
C ILE A 212 -19.77 0.37 14.26
N ALA A 213 -19.93 -0.70 13.48
CA ALA A 213 -21.20 -1.41 13.36
C ALA A 213 -21.67 -2.03 14.69
N ILE A 214 -20.76 -2.66 15.45
CA ILE A 214 -21.05 -3.18 16.79
C ILE A 214 -21.40 -2.04 17.76
N MET A 215 -20.62 -0.95 17.75
CA MET A 215 -20.87 0.22 18.60
C MET A 215 -22.23 0.86 18.29
N THR A 216 -22.65 0.87 17.03
CA THR A 216 -23.98 1.33 16.61
C THR A 216 -25.09 0.43 17.18
N LEU A 217 -24.91 -0.89 17.18
CA LEU A 217 -25.87 -1.82 17.80
C LEU A 217 -25.92 -1.65 19.33
N ILE A 218 -24.78 -1.38 19.97
CA ILE A 218 -24.70 -1.08 21.41
C ILE A 218 -25.46 0.20 21.74
N GLN A 219 -25.25 1.26 20.96
CA GLN A 219 -25.97 2.52 21.11
C GLN A 219 -27.49 2.35 20.94
N GLN A 220 -27.92 1.46 20.05
CA GLN A 220 -29.33 1.12 19.86
C GLN A 220 -29.91 0.25 20.99
N GLY A 221 -29.09 -0.15 21.98
CA GLY A 221 -29.52 -1.02 23.08
C GLY A 221 -29.78 -2.47 22.67
N LYS A 222 -29.31 -2.89 21.48
CA LYS A 222 -29.57 -4.25 20.96
C LYS A 222 -28.61 -5.31 21.51
N ILE A 223 -27.41 -4.90 21.89
CA ILE A 223 -26.38 -5.72 22.53
C ILE A 223 -25.55 -4.86 23.50
N GLY A 224 -24.87 -5.48 24.45
CA GLY A 224 -23.91 -4.86 25.35
C GLY A 224 -22.48 -5.35 25.14
N LEU A 225 -21.49 -4.56 25.61
CA LEU A 225 -20.08 -4.96 25.59
C LEU A 225 -19.79 -6.21 26.43
N HIS A 226 -20.56 -6.43 27.48
CA HIS A 226 -20.40 -7.54 28.42
C HIS A 226 -21.30 -8.73 28.12
N ASP A 227 -22.10 -8.66 27.06
CA ASP A 227 -22.92 -9.78 26.64
C ASP A 227 -22.04 -10.95 26.23
N LEU A 228 -22.44 -12.14 26.65
CA LEU A 228 -21.75 -13.38 26.30
C LEU A 228 -21.96 -13.67 24.82
N VAL A 229 -20.87 -14.08 24.16
CA VAL A 229 -20.91 -14.44 22.73
C VAL A 229 -21.44 -15.86 22.55
N PHE A 230 -20.96 -16.77 23.40
CA PHE A 230 -21.26 -18.19 23.35
C PHE A 230 -21.89 -18.69 24.66
N GLY A 231 -22.28 -19.96 24.69
CA GLY A 231 -22.83 -20.61 25.88
C GLY A 231 -24.35 -20.45 26.01
N PRO A 232 -24.93 -20.86 27.16
CA PRO A 232 -26.39 -21.00 27.31
C PRO A 232 -27.21 -19.72 27.16
N THR A 233 -26.60 -18.55 27.36
CA THR A 233 -27.20 -17.23 27.20
C THR A 233 -26.47 -16.39 26.16
N GLY A 234 -25.55 -16.98 25.41
CA GLY A 234 -24.74 -16.26 24.44
C GLY A 234 -25.50 -15.91 23.17
N ILE A 235 -25.14 -14.78 22.55
CA ILE A 235 -25.75 -14.26 21.31
C ILE A 235 -25.76 -15.32 20.19
N LEU A 236 -24.70 -16.13 20.10
CA LEU A 236 -24.53 -17.13 19.04
C LEU A 236 -24.87 -18.57 19.48
N LYS A 237 -25.59 -18.76 20.59
CA LYS A 237 -25.98 -20.09 21.11
C LYS A 237 -26.63 -20.97 20.04
N ALA A 238 -27.53 -20.41 19.23
CA ALA A 238 -28.24 -21.17 18.20
C ALA A 238 -27.30 -21.70 17.10
N SER A 239 -26.22 -20.96 16.80
CA SER A 239 -25.21 -21.38 15.82
C SER A 239 -24.16 -22.33 16.42
N PHE A 240 -23.82 -22.14 17.70
CA PHE A 240 -22.77 -22.89 18.41
C PHE A 240 -23.28 -23.33 19.78
N PRO A 241 -24.10 -24.40 19.84
CA PRO A 241 -24.80 -24.81 21.06
C PRO A 241 -23.87 -25.40 22.13
N THR A 242 -22.69 -25.91 21.72
CA THR A 242 -21.72 -26.57 22.60
C THR A 242 -20.38 -25.85 22.50
N VAL A 243 -19.90 -25.32 23.62
CA VAL A 243 -18.60 -24.64 23.71
C VAL A 243 -17.89 -24.99 25.01
N GLY A 244 -16.57 -24.86 25.04
CA GLY A 244 -15.79 -25.05 26.27
C GLY A 244 -16.07 -23.97 27.34
N PRO A 245 -15.74 -24.24 28.61
CA PRO A 245 -16.05 -23.35 29.73
C PRO A 245 -15.42 -21.96 29.62
N LYS A 246 -14.24 -21.83 29.00
CA LYS A 246 -13.59 -20.53 28.74
C LYS A 246 -14.29 -19.77 27.62
N SER A 247 -14.66 -20.46 26.55
CA SER A 247 -15.41 -19.88 25.42
C SER A 247 -16.78 -19.34 25.86
N ALA A 248 -17.44 -20.02 26.80
CA ALA A 248 -18.70 -19.56 27.41
C ALA A 248 -18.58 -18.26 28.24
N LYS A 249 -17.36 -17.77 28.52
CA LYS A 249 -17.10 -16.49 29.22
C LYS A 249 -16.68 -15.36 28.26
N VAL A 250 -16.53 -15.64 26.97
CA VAL A 250 -16.12 -14.64 25.98
C VAL A 250 -17.26 -13.62 25.82
N THR A 251 -16.92 -12.34 25.87
CA THR A 251 -17.85 -11.23 25.70
C THR A 251 -17.59 -10.50 24.38
N VAL A 252 -18.53 -9.66 23.95
CA VAL A 252 -18.35 -8.79 22.78
C VAL A 252 -17.09 -7.93 22.92
N LYS A 253 -16.84 -7.37 24.12
CA LYS A 253 -15.63 -6.59 24.44
C LYS A 253 -14.35 -7.41 24.23
N HIS A 254 -14.33 -8.67 24.66
CA HIS A 254 -13.16 -9.54 24.50
C HIS A 254 -12.80 -9.75 23.01
N LEU A 255 -13.80 -9.84 22.13
CA LEU A 255 -13.54 -9.95 20.69
C LEU A 255 -13.02 -8.64 20.10
N LEU A 256 -13.64 -7.50 20.45
CA LEU A 256 -13.23 -6.18 19.96
C LEU A 256 -11.79 -5.83 20.35
N GLU A 257 -11.35 -6.23 21.55
CA GLU A 257 -10.02 -5.94 22.10
C GLU A 257 -8.95 -6.98 21.76
N HIS A 258 -9.28 -8.06 21.05
CA HIS A 258 -8.39 -9.21 20.84
C HIS A 258 -7.93 -9.89 22.14
N THR A 259 -8.82 -9.96 23.14
CA THR A 259 -8.55 -10.55 24.46
C THR A 259 -9.41 -11.78 24.75
N ALA A 260 -10.02 -12.39 23.73
CA ALA A 260 -10.81 -13.62 23.89
C ALA A 260 -10.00 -14.83 24.35
N GLY A 261 -8.65 -14.77 24.29
CA GLY A 261 -7.77 -15.79 24.85
C GLY A 261 -7.41 -16.94 23.89
N TYR A 262 -7.96 -16.97 22.67
CA TYR A 262 -7.57 -17.96 21.65
C TYR A 262 -6.18 -17.67 21.09
N SER A 263 -5.48 -18.72 20.67
CA SER A 263 -4.20 -18.64 19.95
C SER A 263 -4.26 -19.49 18.68
N GLY A 264 -3.52 -19.08 17.64
CA GLY A 264 -3.55 -19.73 16.32
C GLY A 264 -4.82 -19.38 15.54
N ASP A 265 -4.68 -18.53 14.52
CA ASP A 265 -5.81 -17.95 13.77
C ASP A 265 -6.19 -18.80 12.54
N PRO A 266 -7.32 -19.53 12.56
CA PRO A 266 -7.72 -20.43 11.48
C PRO A 266 -8.38 -19.71 10.29
N MET A 267 -8.52 -18.37 10.34
CA MET A 267 -9.18 -17.57 9.31
C MET A 267 -8.72 -17.95 7.89
N PHE A 268 -7.40 -18.05 7.70
CA PHE A 268 -6.79 -18.35 6.40
C PHE A 268 -6.19 -19.77 6.32
N THR A 269 -6.47 -20.62 7.31
CA THR A 269 -6.00 -22.01 7.34
C THR A 269 -6.96 -22.91 6.56
N SER A 270 -6.49 -23.52 5.47
CA SER A 270 -7.32 -24.36 4.61
C SER A 270 -7.88 -25.61 5.31
N SER A 271 -7.13 -26.20 6.25
CA SER A 271 -7.58 -27.37 7.02
C SER A 271 -8.64 -27.05 8.08
N ALA A 272 -8.92 -25.77 8.34
CA ALA A 272 -9.94 -25.34 9.29
C ALA A 272 -11.34 -25.17 8.66
N GLY A 273 -11.53 -25.67 7.44
CA GLY A 273 -12.77 -25.57 6.67
C GLY A 273 -12.83 -24.37 5.73
N THR A 274 -13.89 -24.33 4.93
CA THR A 274 -14.12 -23.38 3.83
C THR A 274 -15.15 -22.30 4.16
N THR A 275 -15.98 -22.52 5.18
CA THR A 275 -16.97 -21.54 5.67
C THR A 275 -16.51 -20.87 6.96
N LEU A 276 -17.10 -19.71 7.28
CA LEU A 276 -16.83 -19.01 8.54
C LEU A 276 -17.20 -19.89 9.75
N ASP A 277 -18.32 -20.61 9.68
CA ASP A 277 -18.80 -21.45 10.79
C ASP A 277 -17.88 -22.62 11.09
N GLN A 278 -17.34 -23.27 10.07
CA GLN A 278 -16.35 -24.34 10.25
C GLN A 278 -15.07 -23.81 10.90
N LYS A 279 -14.65 -22.61 10.53
CA LYS A 279 -13.48 -21.96 11.13
C LYS A 279 -13.74 -21.54 12.58
N ILE A 280 -14.92 -21.01 12.88
CA ILE A 280 -15.34 -20.72 14.27
C ILE A 280 -15.38 -22.01 15.09
N GLN A 281 -15.93 -23.10 14.54
CA GLN A 281 -15.93 -24.40 15.22
C GLN A 281 -14.51 -24.90 15.48
N THR A 282 -13.58 -24.71 14.54
CA THR A 282 -12.16 -25.04 14.72
C THR A 282 -11.53 -24.22 15.84
N MET A 283 -11.81 -22.90 15.91
CA MET A 283 -11.37 -22.03 17.02
C MET A 283 -11.96 -22.48 18.36
N LEU A 284 -13.25 -22.82 18.42
CA LEU A 284 -13.90 -23.26 19.66
C LEU A 284 -13.29 -24.55 20.22
N ASN A 285 -12.63 -25.36 19.38
CA ASN A 285 -11.94 -26.58 19.75
C ASN A 285 -10.44 -26.36 20.03
N SER A 286 -9.90 -25.15 19.88
CA SER A 286 -8.49 -24.85 20.11
C SER A 286 -8.18 -24.58 21.59
N ALA A 287 -6.90 -24.59 21.95
CA ALA A 287 -6.47 -24.12 23.26
C ALA A 287 -6.85 -22.63 23.45
N GLN A 288 -7.22 -22.27 24.68
CA GLN A 288 -7.68 -20.94 25.05
C GLN A 288 -7.19 -20.57 26.46
N ASN A 289 -6.70 -19.35 26.62
CA ASN A 289 -6.46 -18.70 27.92
C ASN A 289 -7.78 -18.18 28.52
N GLU A 290 -7.77 -17.73 29.78
CA GLU A 290 -8.96 -17.05 30.32
C GLU A 290 -9.22 -15.75 29.55
N PRO A 291 -10.47 -15.50 29.08
CA PRO A 291 -10.80 -14.25 28.39
C PRO A 291 -10.46 -13.02 29.26
N GLY A 292 -9.95 -11.97 28.61
CA GLY A 292 -9.54 -10.72 29.24
C GLY A 292 -8.11 -10.71 29.82
N THR A 293 -7.44 -11.87 29.92
CA THR A 293 -6.12 -11.97 30.59
C THR A 293 -4.92 -11.78 29.67
N VAL A 294 -5.07 -12.05 28.37
CA VAL A 294 -3.98 -11.97 27.39
C VAL A 294 -4.46 -11.30 26.10
N TYR A 295 -3.59 -10.53 25.48
CA TYR A 295 -3.81 -9.97 24.15
C TYR A 295 -3.21 -10.87 23.08
N TYR A 296 -4.02 -11.22 22.07
CA TYR A 296 -3.57 -11.94 20.88
C TYR A 296 -4.35 -11.44 19.67
N TYR A 297 -3.70 -10.67 18.79
CA TYR A 297 -4.35 -10.13 17.60
C TYR A 297 -4.91 -11.25 16.72
N TYR A 298 -6.22 -11.24 16.50
CA TYR A 298 -6.95 -12.40 15.98
C TYR A 298 -8.05 -12.00 14.98
N ASN A 299 -7.94 -12.45 13.73
CA ASN A 299 -8.90 -12.11 12.68
C ASN A 299 -10.24 -12.81 12.89
N LEU A 300 -10.25 -14.07 13.31
CA LEU A 300 -11.51 -14.79 13.48
C LEU A 300 -12.39 -14.20 14.59
N GLY A 301 -11.81 -13.50 15.57
CA GLY A 301 -12.60 -12.74 16.55
C GLY A 301 -13.48 -11.69 15.88
N TYR A 302 -12.97 -11.03 14.83
CA TYR A 302 -13.75 -10.10 14.00
C TYR A 302 -14.68 -10.82 13.03
N GLY A 303 -14.35 -12.03 12.59
CA GLY A 303 -15.31 -12.91 11.88
C GLY A 303 -16.54 -13.21 12.75
N VAL A 304 -16.33 -13.54 14.02
CA VAL A 304 -17.40 -13.75 15.01
C VAL A 304 -18.21 -12.47 15.23
N LEU A 305 -17.56 -11.30 15.34
CA LEU A 305 -18.27 -10.01 15.39
C LEU A 305 -19.12 -9.75 14.14
N GLY A 306 -18.63 -10.12 12.95
CA GLY A 306 -19.42 -10.09 11.71
C GLY A 306 -20.69 -10.92 11.82
N LYS A 307 -20.59 -12.14 12.36
CA LYS A 307 -21.77 -13.01 12.58
C LYS A 307 -22.72 -12.46 13.64
N ILE A 308 -22.19 -11.83 14.70
CA ILE A 308 -23.02 -11.12 15.69
C ILE A 308 -23.80 -9.98 15.03
N ILE A 309 -23.17 -9.19 14.16
CA ILE A 309 -23.86 -8.13 13.41
C ILE A 309 -25.04 -8.72 12.63
N GLU A 310 -24.82 -9.83 11.90
CA GLU A 310 -25.88 -10.45 11.08
C GLU A 310 -27.04 -10.97 11.95
N VAL A 311 -26.73 -11.64 13.05
CA VAL A 311 -27.75 -12.18 13.98
C VAL A 311 -28.55 -11.08 14.66
N VAL A 312 -27.89 -10.02 15.14
CA VAL A 312 -28.52 -8.96 15.94
C VAL A 312 -29.26 -7.94 15.07
N SER A 313 -28.72 -7.62 13.88
CA SER A 313 -29.35 -6.67 12.96
C SER A 313 -30.41 -7.31 12.06
N GLY A 314 -30.34 -8.63 11.84
CA GLY A 314 -31.16 -9.34 10.86
C GLY A 314 -30.77 -9.05 9.40
N LYS A 315 -29.58 -8.48 9.15
CA LYS A 315 -29.11 -8.04 7.84
C LYS A 315 -27.74 -8.61 7.52
N GLU A 316 -27.47 -8.87 6.25
CA GLU A 316 -26.12 -9.24 5.82
C GLU A 316 -25.10 -8.16 6.20
N TYR A 317 -23.88 -8.57 6.56
CA TYR A 317 -22.84 -7.65 7.06
C TYR A 317 -22.62 -6.43 6.15
N GLY A 318 -22.47 -6.65 4.83
CA GLY A 318 -22.25 -5.56 3.88
C GLY A 318 -23.46 -4.63 3.73
N ALA A 319 -24.68 -5.16 3.87
CA ALA A 319 -25.91 -4.38 3.83
C ALA A 319 -26.06 -3.52 5.08
N TYR A 320 -25.75 -4.07 6.26
CA TYR A 320 -25.78 -3.32 7.52
C TYR A 320 -24.74 -2.20 7.54
N LEU A 321 -23.52 -2.44 7.03
CA LEU A 321 -22.54 -1.36 6.88
C LEU A 321 -23.07 -0.22 6.01
N LYS A 322 -23.70 -0.52 4.87
CA LYS A 322 -24.28 0.50 3.99
C LYS A 322 -25.38 1.30 4.69
N GLU A 323 -26.22 0.64 5.48
CA GLU A 323 -27.28 1.30 6.23
C GLU A 323 -26.76 2.28 7.28
N ILE A 324 -25.79 1.88 8.11
CA ILE A 324 -25.27 2.76 9.17
C ILE A 324 -24.52 3.97 8.58
N TYR A 325 -23.95 3.82 7.39
CA TYR A 325 -23.18 4.84 6.70
C TYR A 325 -24.00 5.73 5.76
N ALA A 326 -25.20 5.30 5.37
CA ALA A 326 -26.08 6.05 4.47
C ALA A 326 -26.39 7.48 4.97
N PRO A 327 -26.70 7.72 6.27
CA PRO A 327 -26.95 9.07 6.78
C PRO A 327 -25.77 10.04 6.63
N ALA A 328 -24.54 9.52 6.65
CA ALA A 328 -23.31 10.30 6.47
C ALA A 328 -22.86 10.39 4.99
N GLY A 329 -23.64 9.84 4.05
CA GLY A 329 -23.30 9.83 2.63
C GLY A 329 -21.99 9.09 2.33
N ILE A 330 -21.70 8.05 3.12
CA ILE A 330 -20.52 7.21 3.00
C ILE A 330 -20.87 5.99 2.14
N VAL A 331 -20.11 5.81 1.06
CA VAL A 331 -20.20 4.61 0.22
C VAL A 331 -19.11 3.63 0.63
N VAL A 332 -19.52 2.42 0.99
CA VAL A 332 -18.63 1.32 1.33
C VAL A 332 -19.08 0.05 0.62
N ASN A 333 -18.13 -0.78 0.20
CA ASN A 333 -18.40 -2.05 -0.47
C ASN A 333 -17.58 -3.18 0.16
N LEU A 334 -17.97 -4.42 -0.13
CA LEU A 334 -17.10 -5.57 0.10
C LEU A 334 -16.15 -5.76 -1.09
N THR A 335 -14.97 -6.31 -0.83
CA THR A 335 -13.96 -6.58 -1.86
C THR A 335 -14.49 -7.53 -2.94
N SER A 336 -14.13 -7.30 -4.20
CA SER A 336 -14.41 -8.27 -5.27
C SER A 336 -13.62 -9.57 -5.08
N SER A 337 -14.16 -10.68 -5.57
CA SER A 337 -13.54 -12.01 -5.47
C SER A 337 -12.59 -12.35 -6.62
N SER A 338 -12.54 -11.55 -7.69
CA SER A 338 -11.56 -11.68 -8.80
C SER A 338 -11.28 -10.32 -9.45
N PRO A 339 -10.18 -10.17 -10.22
CA PRO A 339 -9.95 -8.98 -11.03
C PRO A 339 -11.06 -8.71 -12.05
N THR A 340 -11.66 -9.76 -12.61
CA THR A 340 -12.72 -9.67 -13.61
C THR A 340 -14.08 -9.30 -13.02
N ALA A 341 -14.29 -9.55 -11.73
CA ALA A 341 -15.49 -9.18 -10.98
C ALA A 341 -15.38 -7.81 -10.28
N ARG A 342 -14.31 -7.06 -10.54
CA ARG A 342 -14.08 -5.76 -9.90
C ARG A 342 -15.12 -4.73 -10.32
N ARG A 343 -15.45 -3.81 -9.42
CA ARG A 343 -16.30 -2.65 -9.76
C ARG A 343 -15.50 -1.65 -10.60
N ALA A 344 -16.19 -0.78 -11.35
CA ALA A 344 -15.56 0.17 -12.29
C ALA A 344 -14.53 1.13 -11.67
N LYS A 345 -14.60 1.39 -10.36
CA LYS A 345 -13.64 2.22 -9.62
C LYS A 345 -12.87 1.42 -8.56
N GLU A 346 -12.77 0.11 -8.71
CA GLU A 346 -11.99 -0.74 -7.80
C GLU A 346 -10.65 -1.10 -8.45
N VAL A 347 -9.57 -0.95 -7.69
CA VAL A 347 -8.22 -1.33 -8.16
C VAL A 347 -8.06 -2.85 -8.22
N ILE A 348 -7.19 -3.33 -9.12
CA ILE A 348 -6.72 -4.70 -9.09
C ILE A 348 -5.66 -4.84 -8.00
N CYS A 349 -5.76 -5.90 -7.19
CA CYS A 349 -4.76 -6.27 -6.20
C CYS A 349 -3.67 -7.15 -6.83
N TYR A 350 -2.41 -6.71 -6.74
CA TYR A 350 -1.26 -7.38 -7.32
C TYR A 350 -0.45 -8.11 -6.25
N PRO A 351 -0.46 -9.45 -6.19
CA PRO A 351 0.43 -10.20 -5.32
C PRO A 351 1.89 -10.00 -5.74
N GLN A 352 2.82 -10.11 -4.78
CA GLN A 352 4.24 -10.28 -5.09
C GLN A 352 4.63 -11.75 -4.88
N GLY A 353 5.45 -12.30 -5.79
CA GLY A 353 5.76 -13.72 -5.83
C GLY A 353 4.64 -14.59 -6.41
N SER A 354 4.60 -15.87 -6.04
CA SER A 354 3.67 -16.88 -6.60
C SER A 354 2.30 -16.95 -5.92
N SER A 355 2.01 -16.03 -5.01
CA SER A 355 0.74 -16.01 -4.26
C SER A 355 -0.42 -15.45 -5.08
N THR A 356 -1.67 -15.67 -4.64
CA THR A 356 -2.86 -15.05 -5.23
C THR A 356 -3.51 -14.06 -4.28
N ALA A 357 -3.83 -12.86 -4.79
CA ALA A 357 -4.57 -11.85 -4.04
C ALA A 357 -6.07 -12.16 -3.90
N TYR A 358 -6.56 -13.19 -4.57
CA TYR A 358 -7.99 -13.50 -4.71
C TYR A 358 -8.35 -14.93 -4.27
N GLY A 359 -7.43 -15.64 -3.59
CA GLY A 359 -7.62 -17.03 -3.19
C GLY A 359 -8.48 -17.26 -1.94
N ASN A 360 -8.70 -16.22 -1.13
CA ASN A 360 -9.51 -16.33 0.09
C ASN A 360 -10.97 -15.96 -0.18
N ASN A 361 -11.90 -16.76 0.32
CA ASN A 361 -13.33 -16.47 0.24
C ASN A 361 -13.68 -15.21 1.05
N VAL A 362 -14.17 -14.16 0.37
CA VAL A 362 -14.55 -12.88 0.99
C VAL A 362 -15.58 -13.07 2.10
N GLU A 363 -16.53 -14.00 1.95
CA GLU A 363 -17.56 -14.26 2.98
C GLU A 363 -16.97 -14.71 4.33
N VAL A 364 -15.80 -15.33 4.31
CA VAL A 364 -15.12 -15.79 5.53
C VAL A 364 -14.48 -14.62 6.28
N TYR A 365 -13.84 -13.70 5.58
CA TYR A 365 -13.05 -12.63 6.20
C TYR A 365 -13.69 -11.24 6.09
N LYS A 366 -14.93 -11.11 5.57
CA LYS A 366 -15.59 -9.82 5.29
C LYS A 366 -15.56 -8.82 6.45
N ALA A 367 -15.74 -9.29 7.68
CA ALA A 367 -15.72 -8.45 8.88
C ALA A 367 -14.31 -8.21 9.47
N ALA A 368 -13.29 -8.94 9.02
CA ALA A 368 -11.91 -8.79 9.50
C ALA A 368 -11.00 -8.09 8.49
N GLY A 369 -11.33 -8.17 7.19
CA GLY A 369 -10.46 -7.72 6.11
C GLY A 369 -11.11 -7.41 4.76
N GLY A 370 -12.43 -7.59 4.61
CA GLY A 370 -13.10 -7.59 3.30
C GLY A 370 -13.83 -6.30 2.93
N VAL A 371 -13.52 -5.15 3.55
CA VAL A 371 -14.03 -3.85 3.09
C VAL A 371 -13.15 -3.29 1.96
N SER A 372 -13.80 -2.68 0.98
CA SER A 372 -13.21 -1.87 -0.09
C SER A 372 -13.82 -0.46 -0.04
N ILE A 373 -12.96 0.57 -0.03
CA ILE A 373 -13.37 1.97 0.10
C ILE A 373 -12.31 2.89 -0.51
N ASN A 374 -12.70 4.09 -0.94
CA ASN A 374 -11.76 5.14 -1.34
C ASN A 374 -11.40 6.06 -0.17
N THR A 375 -10.38 6.91 -0.35
CA THR A 375 -9.91 7.80 0.72
C THR A 375 -10.93 8.86 1.13
N ASP A 376 -11.76 9.32 0.19
CA ASP A 376 -12.87 10.26 0.50
C ASP A 376 -13.84 9.68 1.51
N ASN A 377 -14.34 8.48 1.26
CA ASN A 377 -15.29 7.83 2.15
C ASN A 377 -14.60 7.36 3.44
N LEU A 378 -13.32 6.97 3.40
CA LEU A 378 -12.56 6.62 4.61
C LEU A 378 -12.45 7.81 5.58
N PHE A 379 -12.21 9.03 5.08
CA PHE A 379 -12.17 10.22 5.94
C PHE A 379 -13.55 10.68 6.40
N LYS A 380 -14.60 10.49 5.59
CA LYS A 380 -15.96 10.64 6.10
C LYS A 380 -16.27 9.67 7.23
N VAL A 381 -15.78 8.42 7.17
CA VAL A 381 -15.88 7.48 8.30
C VAL A 381 -15.20 8.07 9.53
N LEU A 382 -14.00 8.64 9.39
CA LEU A 382 -13.29 9.31 10.49
C LEU A 382 -14.16 10.36 11.18
N TYR A 383 -14.65 11.32 10.39
CA TYR A 383 -15.43 12.47 10.84
C TYR A 383 -16.88 12.14 11.20
N SER A 384 -17.26 10.87 11.11
CA SER A 384 -18.54 10.38 11.63
C SER A 384 -18.40 9.75 13.02
N VAL A 385 -17.17 9.64 13.52
CA VAL A 385 -16.89 9.04 14.84
C VAL A 385 -15.89 9.87 15.65
N ASP A 386 -15.57 11.07 15.19
CA ASP A 386 -14.52 11.89 15.77
C ASP A 386 -15.01 12.77 16.93
N GLY A 387 -16.32 12.90 17.13
CA GLY A 387 -16.89 13.79 18.16
C GLY A 387 -16.91 15.25 17.73
N GLY A 388 -16.72 15.52 16.44
CA GLY A 388 -16.77 16.83 15.83
C GLY A 388 -18.16 17.45 15.86
N THR A 389 -18.26 18.67 15.34
CA THR A 389 -19.52 19.43 15.32
C THR A 389 -19.91 19.94 13.94
N ILE A 390 -19.03 19.77 12.95
CA ILE A 390 -19.22 20.19 11.56
C ILE A 390 -19.90 19.08 10.78
N LYS A 391 -19.50 17.81 10.98
CA LYS A 391 -20.14 16.65 10.38
C LYS A 391 -20.96 15.89 11.43
N PRO A 392 -22.10 15.28 11.04
CA PRO A 392 -22.89 14.49 11.97
C PRO A 392 -22.19 13.17 12.29
N ASP A 393 -22.05 12.88 13.57
CA ASP A 393 -21.58 11.59 14.06
C ASP A 393 -22.63 10.48 13.91
N ILE A 394 -22.19 9.26 13.62
CA ILE A 394 -23.00 8.04 13.63
C ILE A 394 -23.10 7.41 15.04
N ILE A 395 -22.18 7.75 15.94
CA ILE A 395 -22.19 7.34 17.34
C ILE A 395 -22.11 8.55 18.27
N ASN A 396 -22.85 8.54 19.36
CA ASN A 396 -22.86 9.62 20.35
C ASN A 396 -21.57 9.62 21.19
N ALA A 397 -21.39 10.69 21.98
CA ALA A 397 -20.20 10.90 22.79
C ALA A 397 -19.92 9.77 23.80
N ALA A 398 -20.94 9.16 24.40
CA ALA A 398 -20.77 8.06 25.35
C ALA A 398 -20.27 6.79 24.64
N THR A 399 -20.91 6.41 23.54
CA THR A 399 -20.51 5.29 22.68
C THR A 399 -19.10 5.48 22.13
N ARG A 400 -18.77 6.69 21.69
CA ARG A 400 -17.43 7.07 21.22
C ARG A 400 -16.38 6.93 22.32
N THR A 401 -16.68 7.40 23.53
CA THR A 401 -15.78 7.25 24.69
C THR A 401 -15.48 5.78 24.97
N LEU A 402 -16.48 4.91 24.91
CA LEU A 402 -16.28 3.46 25.03
C LEU A 402 -15.36 2.92 23.91
N MET A 403 -15.60 3.32 22.66
CA MET A 403 -14.84 2.83 21.49
C MET A 403 -13.34 3.14 21.57
N PHE A 404 -12.98 4.31 22.10
CA PHE A 404 -11.59 4.78 22.21
C PHE A 404 -10.97 4.53 23.59
N THR A 405 -11.68 3.92 24.53
CA THR A 405 -11.09 3.50 25.82
C THR A 405 -10.10 2.37 25.58
N LYS A 406 -8.87 2.54 26.10
CA LYS A 406 -7.78 1.58 25.95
C LYS A 406 -8.01 0.33 26.80
N SER A 407 -7.70 -0.82 26.23
CA SER A 407 -7.66 -2.10 26.93
C SER A 407 -6.59 -2.10 28.04
N PRO A 408 -6.86 -2.68 29.23
CA PRO A 408 -5.87 -2.75 30.31
C PRO A 408 -4.67 -3.66 30.00
N VAL A 409 -4.78 -4.52 28.99
CA VAL A 409 -3.74 -5.53 28.67
C VAL A 409 -3.07 -5.30 27.31
N ALA A 410 -3.40 -4.22 26.60
CA ALA A 410 -2.85 -3.94 25.28
C ALA A 410 -2.87 -2.45 24.88
N ASN A 411 -2.01 -2.09 23.94
CA ASN A 411 -2.08 -0.84 23.18
C ASN A 411 -3.16 -0.92 22.09
N TYR A 412 -4.39 -1.23 22.49
CA TYR A 412 -5.55 -1.44 21.62
C TYR A 412 -6.84 -0.95 22.31
N THR A 413 -7.81 -0.46 21.55
CA THR A 413 -9.17 -0.07 21.99
C THR A 413 -10.20 -0.98 21.30
N LEU A 414 -11.47 -0.58 21.21
CA LEU A 414 -12.47 -1.32 20.44
C LEU A 414 -12.24 -1.08 18.93
N GLY A 415 -11.32 -1.83 18.35
CA GLY A 415 -11.00 -1.77 16.92
C GLY A 415 -9.80 -0.90 16.55
N TRP A 416 -9.24 -0.08 17.42
CA TRP A 416 -8.10 0.78 17.08
C TRP A 416 -6.83 0.43 17.84
N ARG A 417 -5.67 0.62 17.21
CA ARG A 417 -4.39 0.65 17.93
C ARG A 417 -4.17 2.04 18.50
N THR A 418 -3.38 2.13 19.57
CA THR A 418 -2.98 3.40 20.19
C THR A 418 -1.55 3.31 20.72
N GLY A 419 -0.96 4.43 21.16
CA GLY A 419 0.36 4.45 21.79
C GLY A 419 1.50 4.08 20.83
N HIS A 420 1.45 4.57 19.59
CA HIS A 420 2.56 4.43 18.65
C HIS A 420 3.72 5.36 19.06
N SER A 421 4.96 4.99 18.77
CA SER A 421 6.14 5.79 19.15
C SER A 421 6.39 7.01 18.26
N LEU A 422 5.83 7.04 17.05
CA LEU A 422 6.11 8.10 16.04
C LEU A 422 5.10 9.25 16.03
N PHE A 423 3.91 9.05 16.61
CA PHE A 423 2.79 9.99 16.57
C PHE A 423 1.79 9.67 17.68
N GLU A 424 1.03 10.68 18.09
CA GLU A 424 -0.08 10.54 19.03
C GLU A 424 -1.39 10.21 18.31
N GLY A 425 -2.33 9.61 19.03
CA GLY A 425 -3.67 9.29 18.53
C GLY A 425 -3.91 7.79 18.34
N PHE A 426 -4.75 7.48 17.36
CA PHE A 426 -5.16 6.12 17.02
C PHE A 426 -4.69 5.75 15.62
N TYR A 427 -4.51 4.47 15.37
CA TYR A 427 -4.09 4.01 14.06
C TYR A 427 -4.50 2.58 13.79
N HIS A 428 -4.42 2.20 12.53
CA HIS A 428 -4.44 0.80 12.16
C HIS A 428 -3.79 0.56 10.80
N GLY A 429 -3.08 -0.56 10.68
CA GLY A 429 -2.58 -1.07 9.41
C GLY A 429 -3.44 -2.21 8.88
N GLY A 430 -3.38 -2.45 7.58
CA GLY A 430 -4.04 -3.57 6.92
C GLY A 430 -3.09 -4.25 5.96
N ASN A 431 -2.95 -5.58 6.08
CA ASN A 431 -2.14 -6.39 5.18
C ASN A 431 -2.93 -7.61 4.72
N LEU A 432 -3.02 -7.79 3.40
CA LEU A 432 -3.43 -9.03 2.73
C LEU A 432 -2.52 -9.24 1.52
N ILE A 433 -2.55 -10.43 0.95
CA ILE A 433 -1.86 -10.67 -0.33
C ILE A 433 -2.44 -9.69 -1.36
N GLY A 434 -1.57 -8.89 -1.97
CA GLY A 434 -1.95 -7.89 -2.97
C GLY A 434 -2.56 -6.61 -2.44
N THR A 435 -2.45 -6.31 -1.14
CA THR A 435 -2.79 -4.97 -0.62
C THR A 435 -2.13 -4.69 0.73
N ALA A 436 -1.73 -3.45 0.92
CA ALA A 436 -1.28 -2.92 2.19
C ALA A 436 -1.88 -1.54 2.42
N THR A 437 -2.25 -1.24 3.65
CA THR A 437 -2.91 0.02 4.02
C THR A 437 -2.43 0.48 5.38
N PHE A 438 -2.40 1.79 5.58
CA PHE A 438 -2.11 2.36 6.88
C PHE A 438 -2.89 3.65 7.09
N TRP A 439 -3.45 3.81 8.28
CA TRP A 439 -4.28 4.95 8.64
C TRP A 439 -3.93 5.45 10.03
N ILE A 440 -3.65 6.74 10.10
CA ILE A 440 -3.40 7.50 11.32
C ILE A 440 -4.59 8.44 11.53
N TYR A 441 -5.27 8.26 12.65
CA TYR A 441 -6.16 9.25 13.25
C TYR A 441 -5.34 10.02 14.29
N GLY A 442 -4.75 11.14 13.85
CA GLY A 442 -3.93 12.00 14.70
C GLY A 442 -4.77 13.03 15.45
N THR A 443 -4.11 13.91 16.19
CA THR A 443 -4.78 14.95 17.01
C THR A 443 -5.21 16.15 16.17
N GLU A 444 -4.33 16.71 15.35
CA GLU A 444 -4.61 17.87 14.49
C GLU A 444 -4.88 17.48 13.04
N TYR A 445 -4.05 16.58 12.50
CA TYR A 445 -4.16 16.05 11.15
C TYR A 445 -4.27 14.54 11.22
N SER A 446 -4.90 13.96 10.21
CA SER A 446 -5.02 12.52 10.01
C SER A 446 -4.57 12.19 8.60
N ALA A 447 -3.98 11.01 8.40
CA ALA A 447 -3.45 10.60 7.10
C ALA A 447 -3.70 9.11 6.83
N ALA A 448 -3.98 8.77 5.58
CA ALA A 448 -4.11 7.39 5.12
C ALA A 448 -3.35 7.16 3.82
N ILE A 449 -2.76 5.97 3.68
CA ILE A 449 -2.19 5.46 2.44
C ILE A 449 -2.77 4.07 2.17
N LEU A 450 -3.36 3.89 0.98
CA LEU A 450 -3.97 2.65 0.51
C LEU A 450 -3.23 2.14 -0.73
N LEU A 451 -2.74 0.90 -0.69
CA LEU A 451 -1.92 0.31 -1.74
C LEU A 451 -2.58 -0.93 -2.34
N ASN A 452 -2.47 -1.11 -3.66
CA ASN A 452 -2.99 -2.28 -4.37
C ASN A 452 -1.94 -3.40 -4.54
N SER A 453 -0.91 -3.39 -3.70
CA SER A 453 0.05 -4.47 -3.52
C SER A 453 0.61 -4.41 -2.11
N ARG A 454 1.25 -5.50 -1.68
CA ARG A 454 2.04 -5.57 -0.45
C ARG A 454 3.38 -6.17 -0.79
N SER A 455 4.46 -5.47 -0.47
CA SER A 455 5.79 -6.01 -0.70
C SER A 455 6.18 -7.03 0.36
N GLY A 456 6.92 -8.05 -0.07
CA GLY A 456 7.57 -9.02 0.81
C GLY A 456 8.99 -8.60 1.23
N GLU A 457 9.49 -7.46 0.74
CA GLU A 457 10.81 -6.96 1.09
C GLU A 457 10.88 -6.47 2.54
N ASP A 458 12.04 -6.68 3.16
CA ASP A 458 12.29 -6.25 4.52
C ASP A 458 12.09 -4.74 4.70
N GLY A 459 11.47 -4.36 5.81
CA GLY A 459 11.21 -2.96 6.15
C GLY A 459 9.98 -2.35 5.48
N PHE A 460 9.32 -3.00 4.53
CA PHE A 460 8.13 -2.46 3.84
C PHE A 460 7.07 -1.89 4.80
N ASP A 461 6.63 -2.69 5.77
CA ASP A 461 5.58 -2.29 6.71
C ASP A 461 6.04 -1.09 7.57
N THR A 462 7.30 -1.07 8.01
CA THR A 462 7.89 0.06 8.77
C THR A 462 7.96 1.33 7.92
N ASP A 463 8.44 1.22 6.68
CA ASP A 463 8.56 2.34 5.77
C ASP A 463 7.18 2.91 5.41
N LEU A 464 6.14 2.08 5.28
CA LEU A 464 4.77 2.54 5.05
C LEU A 464 4.24 3.38 6.23
N ILE A 465 4.51 2.95 7.46
CA ILE A 465 4.15 3.68 8.68
C ILE A 465 4.87 5.03 8.73
N VAL A 466 6.18 5.02 8.48
CA VAL A 466 7.02 6.23 8.47
C VAL A 466 6.56 7.19 7.37
N LEU A 467 6.29 6.69 6.17
CA LEU A 467 5.79 7.49 5.05
C LEU A 467 4.45 8.15 5.41
N THR A 468 3.51 7.39 5.97
CA THR A 468 2.18 7.91 6.35
C THR A 468 2.30 9.01 7.41
N ASN A 469 3.21 8.86 8.38
CA ASN A 469 3.50 9.91 9.35
C ASN A 469 4.16 11.14 8.71
N ASN A 470 5.08 10.95 7.78
CA ASN A 470 5.80 12.04 7.13
C ASN A 470 4.89 12.88 6.22
N VAL A 471 3.95 12.26 5.49
CA VAL A 471 2.95 13.01 4.70
C VAL A 471 2.03 13.84 5.61
N MET A 472 1.63 13.29 6.76
CA MET A 472 0.84 14.00 7.76
C MET A 472 1.60 15.19 8.35
N LYS A 473 2.86 15.00 8.75
CA LYS A 473 3.72 16.08 9.27
C LYS A 473 3.97 17.15 8.22
N LYS A 474 4.21 16.76 6.96
CA LYS A 474 4.42 17.72 5.88
C LYS A 474 3.19 18.59 5.64
N ALA A 475 1.99 18.03 5.69
CA ALA A 475 0.76 18.81 5.58
C ALA A 475 0.64 19.85 6.72
N LYS A 476 1.00 19.47 7.95
CA LYS A 476 1.07 20.40 9.09
C LYS A 476 2.10 21.52 8.86
N GLU A 477 3.30 21.19 8.39
CA GLU A 477 4.36 22.17 8.08
C GLU A 477 3.95 23.16 6.98
N LEU A 478 3.18 22.68 5.99
CA LEU A 478 2.64 23.51 4.91
C LEU A 478 1.41 24.33 5.34
N ASN A 479 0.91 24.13 6.56
CA ASN A 479 -0.32 24.76 7.08
C ASN A 479 -1.52 24.59 6.12
N LEU A 480 -1.71 23.38 5.60
CA LEU A 480 -2.82 23.07 4.70
C LEU A 480 -4.20 23.30 5.33
#